data_AF-A0A7X6YQQ5-F1
#
_entry.id   AF-A0A7X6YQQ5-F1
#
_cell.length_a   1.000
_cell.length_b   1.000
_cell.length_c   1.000
_cell.angle_alpha   90.00
_cell.angle_beta   90.00
_cell.angle_gamma   90.00
#
_symmetry.space_group_name_H-M   'P 1'
#
loop_
_entity.id
_entity.type
_entity.pdbx_description
1 polymer ?
#
loop_
_entity_poly.entity_id
_entity_poly.type
_entity_poly.pdbx_seq_one_letter_code
_entity_poly.pdbx_strand_id
1 'polypeptide(L)'
;VPRNLTLMSLAIGVAFSIVLAIIRIYVEDLMLWHILLPAYILIMILTYFTPDLFIGVAFDAGGVASGPMTATFILAFAQGAAGAHPTANILIDGFGVVALVAMSPLITIQGMGLIYKHRQRKEQQVAASEEPE
;
A
#
# COMPACT_ATOMS: atom_id res chain seq x y z
N VAL A 1 8.92 12.64 10.43
CA VAL A 1 8.95 12.31 8.98
C VAL A 1 8.37 13.49 8.21
N PRO A 2 9.01 13.98 7.14
CA PRO A 2 8.49 15.12 6.40
C PRO A 2 7.23 14.73 5.61
N ARG A 3 6.18 15.56 5.69
CA ARG A 3 4.83 15.28 5.16
C ARG A 3 4.81 14.93 3.68
N ASN A 4 5.61 15.64 2.89
CA ASN A 4 5.76 15.42 1.45
C ASN A 4 6.26 14.00 1.13
N LEU A 5 7.20 13.46 1.91
CA LEU A 5 7.75 12.12 1.69
C LEU A 5 6.72 11.04 1.99
N THR A 6 5.94 11.19 3.07
CA THR A 6 4.84 10.27 3.39
C THR A 6 3.79 10.26 2.28
N LEU A 7 3.38 11.44 1.81
CA LEU A 7 2.39 11.56 0.74
C LEU A 7 2.90 10.97 -0.58
N MET A 8 4.18 11.18 -0.90
CA MET A 8 4.78 10.65 -2.11
C MET A 8 4.88 9.12 -2.06
N SER A 9 5.31 8.55 -0.92
CA SER A 9 5.33 7.09 -0.70
C SER A 9 3.94 6.47 -0.85
N LEU A 10 2.93 7.11 -0.24
CA LEU A 10 1.54 6.68 -0.32
C LEU A 10 1.01 6.74 -1.75
N ALA A 11 1.26 7.84 -2.46
CA ALA A 11 0.82 8.04 -3.83
C ALA A 11 1.42 6.99 -4.77
N ILE A 12 2.71 6.64 -4.61
CA ILE A 12 3.36 5.59 -5.39
C ILE A 12 2.73 4.23 -5.10
N GLY A 13 2.45 3.90 -3.84
CA GLY A 13 1.79 2.65 -3.47
C GLY A 13 0.38 2.51 -4.04
N VAL A 14 -0.42 3.57 -3.94
CA VAL A 14 -1.78 3.60 -4.47
C VAL A 14 -1.75 3.52 -5.99
N ALA A 15 -0.88 4.26 -6.67
CA ALA A 15 -0.71 4.19 -8.12
C ALA A 15 -0.35 2.78 -8.58
N PHE A 16 0.61 2.12 -7.91
CA PHE A 16 0.96 0.74 -8.19
C PHE A 16 -0.23 -0.21 -8.01
N SER A 17 -1.04 -0.01 -6.97
CA SER A 17 -2.19 -0.86 -6.69
C SER A 17 -3.32 -0.67 -7.71
N ILE A 18 -3.52 0.54 -8.23
CA ILE A 18 -4.44 0.81 -9.34
C ILE A 18 -3.95 0.12 -10.61
N VAL A 19 -2.66 0.23 -10.94
CA VAL A 19 -2.07 -0.48 -12.10
C VAL A 19 -2.29 -1.98 -11.97
N LEU A 20 -2.03 -2.54 -10.79
CA LEU A 20 -2.25 -3.95 -10.51
C LEU A 20 -3.72 -4.35 -10.64
N ALA A 21 -4.65 -3.49 -10.21
CA ALA A 21 -6.09 -3.72 -10.36
C ALA A 21 -6.52 -3.75 -11.82
N ILE A 22 -5.98 -2.86 -12.65
CA ILE A 22 -6.23 -2.86 -14.09
C ILE A 22 -5.63 -4.11 -14.74
N ILE A 23 -4.39 -4.48 -14.42
CA ILE A 23 -3.78 -5.73 -14.92
C ILE A 23 -4.68 -6.93 -14.58
N ARG A 24 -5.19 -6.99 -13.35
CA ARG A 24 -6.09 -8.05 -12.91
C ARG A 24 -7.38 -8.14 -13.73
N ILE A 25 -7.97 -7.01 -14.13
CA ILE A 25 -9.18 -7.00 -14.98
C ILE A 25 -8.93 -7.67 -16.34
N TYR A 26 -7.71 -7.55 -16.88
CA TYR A 26 -7.33 -8.13 -18.18
C TYR A 26 -6.83 -9.59 -18.09
N VAL A 27 -6.35 -10.02 -16.93
CA VAL A 27 -5.81 -11.38 -16.73
C VAL A 27 -6.83 -12.23 -16.00
N GLU A 28 -7.60 -13.01 -16.76
CA GLU A 28 -8.75 -13.79 -16.26
C GLU A 28 -8.40 -14.76 -15.12
N ASP A 29 -7.23 -15.39 -15.17
CA ASP A 29 -6.79 -16.34 -14.15
C ASP A 29 -6.35 -15.65 -12.84
N LEU A 30 -6.13 -14.34 -12.84
CA LEU A 30 -5.62 -13.59 -11.69
C LEU A 30 -6.74 -13.21 -10.72
N MET A 31 -7.14 -14.17 -9.89
CA MET A 31 -8.10 -13.90 -8.81
C MET A 31 -7.54 -12.95 -7.75
N LEU A 32 -8.42 -12.17 -7.12
CA LEU A 32 -8.06 -11.17 -6.10
C LEU A 32 -7.23 -11.76 -4.93
N TRP A 33 -7.53 -12.98 -4.51
CA TRP A 33 -6.84 -13.62 -3.39
C TRP A 33 -5.37 -13.93 -3.68
N HIS A 34 -4.99 -14.17 -4.95
CA HIS A 34 -3.60 -14.39 -5.34
C HIS A 34 -2.71 -13.17 -5.04
N ILE A 35 -3.31 -11.99 -4.94
CA ILE A 35 -2.63 -10.74 -4.60
C ILE A 35 -2.77 -10.47 -3.11
N LEU A 36 -3.99 -10.50 -2.58
CA LEU A 36 -4.25 -10.12 -1.19
C LEU A 36 -3.55 -11.05 -0.20
N LEU A 37 -3.61 -12.37 -0.41
CA LEU A 37 -3.03 -13.32 0.53
C LEU A 37 -1.52 -13.09 0.75
N PRO A 38 -0.66 -13.07 -0.30
CA PRO A 38 0.75 -12.80 -0.10
C PRO A 38 1.02 -11.38 0.41
N ALA A 39 0.23 -10.39 -0.03
CA ALA A 39 0.35 -9.01 0.46
C ALA A 39 0.09 -8.92 1.97
N TYR A 40 -0.96 -9.55 2.48
CA TYR A 40 -1.28 -9.55 3.90
C TYR A 40 -0.27 -10.37 4.72
N ILE A 41 0.25 -11.47 4.19
CA ILE A 41 1.37 -12.19 4.83
C ILE A 41 2.58 -11.25 4.96
N LEU A 42 2.94 -10.52 3.90
CA LEU A 42 4.01 -9.54 3.92
C LEU A 42 3.73 -8.41 4.93
N ILE A 43 2.51 -7.89 5.00
CA ILE A 43 2.10 -6.87 5.97
C ILE A 43 2.28 -7.36 7.41
N MET A 44 1.87 -8.60 7.70
CA MET A 44 2.04 -9.19 9.04
C MET A 44 3.52 -9.32 9.40
N ILE A 45 4.36 -9.74 8.46
CA ILE A 45 5.82 -9.81 8.65
C ILE A 45 6.40 -8.41 8.88
N LEU A 46 6.06 -7.44 8.03
CA LEU A 46 6.51 -6.05 8.16
C LEU A 46 6.12 -5.45 9.52
N THR A 47 4.92 -5.78 10.01
CA THR A 47 4.39 -5.26 11.28
C THR A 47 5.30 -5.63 12.45
N TYR A 48 5.88 -6.84 12.45
CA TYR A 48 6.80 -7.27 13.50
C TYR A 48 8.09 -6.43 13.56
N PHE A 49 8.56 -5.92 12.43
CA PHE A 49 9.82 -5.17 12.35
C PHE A 49 9.64 -3.65 12.46
N THR A 50 8.43 -3.17 12.18
CA THR A 50 8.09 -1.74 12.04
C THR A 50 7.85 -1.09 13.40
N PRO A 51 8.28 0.17 13.63
CA PRO A 51 7.94 0.88 14.87
C PRO A 51 6.42 1.16 14.99
N ASP A 52 5.88 1.09 16.21
CA ASP A 52 4.44 1.23 16.51
C ASP A 52 3.78 2.47 15.90
N LEU A 53 4.51 3.60 15.89
CA LEU A 53 4.03 4.84 15.28
C LEU A 53 3.68 4.66 13.80
N PHE A 54 4.52 3.95 13.04
CA PHE A 54 4.27 3.73 11.61
C PHE A 54 3.20 2.68 11.37
N ILE A 55 3.06 1.70 12.28
CA ILE A 55 1.96 0.73 12.23
C ILE A 55 0.63 1.49 12.37
N GLY A 56 0.48 2.33 13.41
CA GLY A 56 -0.74 3.11 13.63
C GLY A 56 -1.10 3.99 12.44
N VAL A 57 -0.12 4.71 11.87
CA VAL A 57 -0.34 5.55 10.69
C VAL A 57 -0.70 4.72 9.45
N ALA A 58 -0.11 3.54 9.27
CA ALA A 58 -0.38 2.68 8.12
C ALA A 58 -1.83 2.16 8.11
N PHE A 59 -2.32 1.73 9.27
CA PHE A 59 -3.69 1.22 9.42
C PHE A 59 -4.74 2.34 9.37
N ASP A 60 -4.45 3.53 9.90
CA ASP A 60 -5.33 4.71 9.79
C ASP A 60 -5.41 5.22 8.34
N ALA A 61 -4.26 5.32 7.66
CA ALA A 61 -4.20 5.74 6.26
C ALA A 61 -4.88 4.76 5.30
N GLY A 62 -4.87 3.46 5.62
CA GLY A 62 -5.59 2.41 4.87
C GLY A 62 -7.07 2.72 4.71
N GLY A 63 -7.74 3.02 5.82
CA GLY A 63 -9.16 3.38 5.83
C GLY A 63 -9.46 4.66 5.07
N VAL A 64 -8.65 5.71 5.27
CA VAL A 64 -8.85 7.01 4.60
C VAL A 64 -8.62 6.94 3.09
N ALA A 65 -7.59 6.21 2.62
CA ALA A 65 -7.32 6.04 1.20
C ALA A 65 -8.43 5.24 0.48
N SER A 66 -8.93 4.19 1.13
CA SER A 66 -10.06 3.38 0.63
C SER A 66 -11.42 4.09 0.73
N GLY A 67 -11.54 5.12 1.56
CA GLY A 67 -12.81 5.81 1.81
C GLY A 67 -13.18 6.77 0.68
N PRO A 68 -13.00 8.10 0.85
CA PRO A 68 -13.52 9.07 -0.11
C PRO A 68 -12.89 8.97 -1.50
N MET A 69 -11.57 8.76 -1.60
CA MET A 69 -10.86 8.76 -2.88
C MET A 69 -11.22 7.55 -3.74
N THR A 70 -11.29 6.37 -3.13
CA THR A 70 -11.60 5.15 -3.87
C THR A 70 -13.07 5.11 -4.28
N ALA A 71 -13.98 5.48 -3.38
CA ALA A 71 -15.41 5.48 -3.66
C ALA A 71 -15.82 6.52 -4.72
N THR A 72 -15.15 7.67 -4.79
CA THR A 72 -15.56 8.76 -5.70
C THR A 72 -15.06 8.59 -7.14
N PHE A 73 -13.84 8.09 -7.33
CA PHE A 73 -13.21 8.04 -8.65
C PHE A 73 -12.71 6.65 -9.02
N ILE A 74 -11.90 6.03 -8.16
CA ILE A 74 -11.16 4.81 -8.51
C ILE A 74 -12.13 3.65 -8.79
N LEU A 75 -13.17 3.50 -7.97
CA LEU A 75 -14.17 2.46 -8.15
C LEU A 75 -14.95 2.63 -9.46
N ALA A 76 -15.44 3.83 -9.74
CA ALA A 76 -16.14 4.12 -10.99
C ALA A 76 -15.25 3.90 -12.23
N PHE A 77 -13.98 4.30 -12.13
CA PHE A 77 -12.96 4.05 -13.16
C PHE A 77 -12.73 2.54 -13.39
N ALA A 78 -12.51 1.77 -12.32
CA ALA A 78 -12.27 0.33 -12.41
C ALA A 78 -13.51 -0.42 -12.93
N GLN A 79 -14.72 -0.02 -12.52
CA GLN A 79 -15.97 -0.60 -13.04
C GLN A 79 -16.16 -0.29 -14.52
N GLY A 80 -15.84 0.93 -14.97
CA GLY A 80 -15.84 1.28 -16.39
C GLY A 80 -14.84 0.46 -17.20
N ALA A 81 -13.63 0.27 -16.68
CA ALA A 81 -12.61 -0.58 -17.29
C ALA A 81 -13.05 -2.05 -17.36
N ALA A 82 -13.63 -2.58 -16.29
CA ALA A 82 -14.18 -3.94 -16.27
C ALA A 82 -15.35 -4.11 -17.24
N GLY A 83 -16.25 -3.12 -17.34
CA GLY A 83 -17.38 -3.16 -18.28
C GLY A 83 -16.97 -3.12 -19.76
N ALA A 84 -15.78 -2.60 -20.06
CA ALA A 84 -15.21 -2.62 -21.41
C ALA A 84 -14.53 -3.94 -21.77
N HIS A 85 -14.26 -4.82 -20.79
CA HIS A 85 -13.61 -6.11 -21.00
C HIS A 85 -14.65 -7.25 -21.04
N PRO A 86 -14.76 -8.02 -22.14
CA PRO A 86 -15.87 -8.96 -22.34
C PRO A 86 -16.01 -10.05 -21.28
N THR A 87 -14.89 -10.45 -20.67
CA THR A 87 -14.80 -11.56 -19.72
C THR A 87 -14.70 -11.10 -18.26
N ALA A 88 -14.60 -9.80 -18.01
CA ALA A 88 -14.48 -9.27 -16.66
C ALA A 88 -15.84 -9.16 -15.97
N ASN A 89 -15.87 -9.46 -14.67
CA ASN A 89 -17.03 -9.30 -13.83
C ASN A 89 -16.99 -7.93 -13.14
N ILE A 90 -17.88 -7.01 -13.52
CA ILE A 90 -17.91 -5.64 -12.98
C ILE A 90 -18.00 -5.62 -11.44
N LEU A 91 -18.71 -6.58 -10.83
CA LEU A 91 -18.83 -6.65 -9.37
C LEU A 91 -17.52 -7.16 -8.74
N ILE A 92 -16.97 -8.27 -9.21
CA ILE A 92 -15.81 -8.91 -8.57
C ILE A 92 -14.50 -8.22 -8.94
N ASP A 93 -14.34 -7.87 -10.22
CA ASP A 93 -13.12 -7.24 -10.74
C ASP A 93 -13.13 -5.73 -10.51
N GLY A 94 -14.27 -5.08 -10.75
CA GLY A 94 -14.44 -3.65 -10.49
C GLY A 94 -14.36 -3.29 -9.00
N PHE A 95 -15.02 -4.04 -8.10
CA PHE A 95 -14.99 -3.74 -6.67
C PHE A 95 -13.68 -4.19 -5.98
N GLY A 96 -12.98 -5.17 -6.55
CA GLY A 96 -11.71 -5.67 -6.01
C GLY A 96 -10.60 -4.62 -5.92
N VAL A 97 -10.68 -3.53 -6.71
CA VAL A 97 -9.74 -2.39 -6.61
C VAL A 97 -9.74 -1.76 -5.22
N VAL A 98 -10.88 -1.80 -4.50
CA VAL A 98 -11.00 -1.22 -3.15
C VAL A 98 -10.05 -1.91 -2.18
N ALA A 99 -9.98 -3.24 -2.24
CA ALA A 99 -9.09 -4.02 -1.40
C ALA A 99 -7.61 -3.75 -1.73
N LEU A 100 -7.29 -3.58 -3.02
CA LEU A 100 -5.94 -3.29 -3.48
C LEU A 100 -5.47 -1.89 -3.06
N VAL A 101 -6.36 -0.88 -3.11
CA VAL A 101 -6.04 0.47 -2.64
C VAL A 101 -5.97 0.52 -1.11
N ALA A 102 -6.83 -0.22 -0.40
CA ALA A 102 -6.77 -0.32 1.06
C ALA A 102 -5.47 -0.95 1.57
N MET A 103 -4.90 -1.90 0.83
CA MET A 103 -3.64 -2.57 1.21
C MET A 103 -2.38 -1.73 0.95
N SER A 104 -2.41 -0.77 0.01
CA SER A 104 -1.21 -0.02 -0.38
C SER A 104 -0.57 0.78 0.75
N PRO A 105 -1.35 1.52 1.58
CA PRO A 105 -0.82 2.28 2.72
C PRO A 105 -0.14 1.38 3.76
N LEU A 106 -0.67 0.16 3.94
CA LEU A 106 -0.13 -0.83 4.87
C LEU A 106 1.31 -1.21 4.50
N ILE A 107 1.56 -1.50 3.23
CA ILE A 107 2.91 -1.88 2.76
C ILE A 107 3.84 -0.67 2.70
N THR A 108 3.38 0.44 2.10
CA THR A 108 4.24 1.60 1.83
C THR A 108 4.66 2.37 3.08
N ILE A 109 3.77 2.55 4.05
CA ILE A 109 4.08 3.28 5.29
C ILE A 109 4.93 2.43 6.22
N GLN A 110 4.65 1.12 6.31
CA GLN A 110 5.51 0.22 7.09
C GLN A 110 6.91 0.09 6.49
N GLY A 111 7.03 -0.04 5.17
CA GLY A 111 8.33 -0.02 4.47
C GLY A 111 9.11 1.26 4.73
N MET A 112 8.44 2.42 4.68
CA MET A 112 9.05 3.69 5.06
C MET A 112 9.50 3.72 6.53
N GLY A 113 8.70 3.16 7.44
CA GLY A 113 9.04 3.03 8.86
C GLY A 113 10.30 2.20 9.10
N LEU A 114 10.46 1.10 8.36
CA LEU A 114 11.68 0.30 8.40
C LEU A 114 12.90 1.06 7.89
N ILE A 115 12.79 1.73 6.74
CA ILE A 115 13.90 2.52 6.18
C ILE A 115 14.33 3.60 7.19
N TYR A 116 13.37 4.26 7.82
CA TYR A 116 13.64 5.29 8.82
C TYR A 116 14.31 4.73 10.08
N LYS A 117 13.82 3.60 10.60
CA LYS A 117 14.44 2.87 11.73
C LYS A 117 15.90 2.51 11.45
N HIS A 118 16.20 2.01 10.25
CA HIS A 118 17.57 1.68 9.86
C HIS A 118 18.47 2.91 9.76
N ARG A 119 17.95 4.03 9.23
CA ARG A 119 18.73 5.26 9.12
C ARG A 119 19.09 5.85 10.49
N GLN A 120 18.12 5.90 11.40
CA GLN A 120 18.36 6.38 12.78
C GLN A 120 19.37 5.52 13.53
N ARG A 121 19.31 4.19 13.39
CA ARG A 121 20.27 3.29 14.04
C ARG A 121 21.69 3.50 13.52
N LYS A 122 21.84 3.79 12.23
CA LYS A 122 23.14 4.07 11.62
C LYS A 122 23.70 5.43 12.06
N GLU A 123 22.86 6.46 12.12
CA GLU A 123 23.24 7.79 12.63
C GLU A 123 23.70 7.72 14.11
N GLN A 124 23.00 6.95 14.95
CA GLN A 124 23.38 6.74 16.36
C GLN A 124 24.70 5.98 16.51
N GLN A 125 24.96 4.97 15.68
CA GLN A 125 26.23 4.23 15.71
C GLN A 125 27.43 5.10 15.31
N VAL A 126 27.26 5.97 14.31
CA VAL A 126 28.32 6.91 13.89
C VAL A 126 28.60 7.92 15.00
N ALA A 127 27.56 8.52 15.59
CA ALA A 127 27.73 9.47 16.69
C ALA A 127 28.44 8.84 17.91
N ALA A 128 28.09 7.60 18.29
CA ALA A 128 28.72 6.88 19.39
C ALA A 128 30.18 6.48 19.11
N SER A 129 30.61 6.46 17.84
CA SER A 129 32.01 6.21 17.46
C SER A 129 32.86 7.49 17.37
N GLU A 130 32.23 8.67 17.43
CA GLU A 130 32.89 9.98 17.33
C GLU A 130 33.07 10.68 18.69
N GLU A 131 32.51 10.14 19.79
CA GLU A 131 32.81 10.60 21.15
C GLU A 131 34.24 10.18 21.55
N PRO A 132 35.18 11.13 21.76
CA PRO A 132 36.52 10.81 22.24
C PRO A 132 36.46 10.42 23.73
N GLU A 133 37.13 9.32 24.09
CA GLU A 133 37.40 8.94 25.49
C GLU A 133 38.11 10.03 26.29
#